data_AF-W2G3G2-F1
#
_entry.id   AF-W2G3G2-F1
#
_cell.length_a   1.000
_cell.length_b   1.000
_cell.length_c   1.000
_cell.angle_alpha   90.00
_cell.angle_beta   90.00
_cell.angle_gamma   90.00
#
_symmetry.space_group_name_H-M   'P 1'
#
loop_
_entity.id
_entity.type
_entity.pdbx_description
1 polymer ?
#
loop_
_entity_poly.entity_id
_entity_poly.type
_entity_poly.pdbx_seq_one_letter_code
_entity_poly.pdbx_strand_id
1 'polypeptide(L)'
;MIRTPAAAAGLVKGKQFCGMTMVQHDPQGEILFLHHNGKKLIGEEETSKTRVWTHLQSFVFPENLTSVDTNAGERYEYMTNNYHVRIFGGGIFRDFTMCYGDTAMKSEHYKTTSWDDLPFKDLEDRLHDFAQVARTLDRPSDNQK
;
A
#
# COMPACT_ATOMS: atom_id res chain seq x y z
N MET A 1 9.69 3.55 20.28
CA MET A 1 10.26 3.99 18.99
C MET A 1 9.58 3.23 17.86
N ILE A 2 9.38 3.83 16.69
CA ILE A 2 8.75 3.14 15.54
C ILE A 2 9.71 2.08 15.01
N ARG A 3 9.29 0.80 15.08
CA ARG A 3 10.06 -0.34 14.55
C ARG A 3 10.06 -0.36 13.03
N THR A 4 8.90 -0.16 12.44
CA THR A 4 8.71 -0.19 10.99
C THR A 4 8.05 1.11 10.54
N PRO A 5 8.71 1.93 9.72
CA PRO A 5 8.12 3.14 9.13
C PRO A 5 6.87 2.82 8.32
N ALA A 6 6.14 3.86 7.90
CA ALA A 6 5.05 3.64 6.95
C ALA A 6 5.59 3.02 5.64
N ALA A 7 4.76 2.19 5.03
CA ALA A 7 5.03 1.55 3.75
C ALA A 7 3.94 1.96 2.75
N ALA A 8 4.06 1.48 1.51
CA ALA A 8 3.06 1.71 0.47
C ALA A 8 2.65 0.38 -0.18
N ALA A 9 1.35 0.15 -0.30
CA ALA A 9 0.80 -0.94 -1.10
C ALA A 9 0.33 -0.40 -2.47
N GLY A 10 0.57 -1.19 -3.52
CA GLY A 10 0.29 -0.73 -4.86
C GLY A 10 0.58 -1.69 -6.01
N LEU A 11 0.60 -1.10 -7.20
CA LEU A 11 0.78 -1.79 -8.46
C LEU A 11 2.24 -1.77 -8.91
N VAL A 12 2.72 -2.90 -9.42
CA VAL A 12 3.96 -2.96 -10.20
C VAL A 12 3.62 -3.19 -11.67
N LYS A 13 4.19 -2.35 -12.54
CA LYS A 13 4.15 -2.53 -14.00
C LYS A 13 5.57 -2.42 -14.54
N GLY A 14 6.10 -3.53 -15.06
CA GLY A 14 7.49 -3.61 -15.50
C GLY A 14 8.45 -3.38 -14.33
N LYS A 15 9.26 -2.32 -14.40
CA LYS A 15 10.19 -1.90 -13.34
C LYS A 15 9.73 -0.64 -12.61
N GLN A 16 8.43 -0.34 -12.66
CA GLN A 16 7.87 0.79 -11.92
C GLN A 16 6.87 0.34 -10.88
N PHE A 17 6.88 1.03 -9.74
CA PHE A 17 5.93 0.89 -8.65
C PHE A 17 5.03 2.13 -8.57
N CYS A 18 3.75 1.93 -8.30
CA CYS A 18 2.79 2.98 -7.97
C CYS A 18 2.07 2.59 -6.69
N GLY A 19 2.48 3.19 -5.57
CA GLY A 19 1.76 3.06 -4.30
C GLY A 19 0.51 3.92 -4.30
N MET A 20 -0.63 3.33 -3.93
CA MET A 20 -1.90 4.06 -3.82
C MET A 20 -2.49 3.96 -2.43
N THR A 21 -1.89 3.14 -1.57
CA THR A 21 -2.36 2.85 -0.22
C THR A 21 -1.21 3.03 0.74
N MET A 22 -1.39 3.85 1.78
CA MET A 22 -0.44 3.93 2.87
C MET A 22 -0.64 2.73 3.79
N VAL A 23 0.46 2.11 4.20
CA VAL A 23 0.48 0.97 5.11
C VAL A 23 1.17 1.40 6.40
N GLN A 24 0.52 1.17 7.53
CA GLN A 24 1.05 1.49 8.85
C GLN A 24 1.16 0.21 9.68
N HIS A 25 2.18 0.18 10.54
CA HIS A 25 2.53 -0.98 11.35
C HIS A 25 2.24 -0.74 12.82
N ASP A 26 2.02 -1.81 13.56
CA ASP A 26 1.98 -1.80 15.02
C ASP A 26 3.40 -1.63 15.62
N PRO A 27 3.55 -1.54 16.95
CA PRO A 27 4.85 -1.46 17.60
C PRO A 27 5.76 -2.67 17.35
N GLN A 28 5.20 -3.84 17.04
CA GLN A 28 5.92 -5.07 16.73
C GLN A 28 6.42 -5.11 15.28
N GLY A 29 5.93 -4.21 14.43
CA GLY A 29 6.29 -4.09 13.03
C GLY A 29 5.34 -4.84 12.08
N GLU A 30 4.25 -5.41 12.61
CA GLU A 30 3.22 -6.08 11.82
C GLU A 30 2.27 -5.06 11.20
N ILE A 31 1.70 -5.38 10.04
CA ILE A 31 0.78 -4.48 9.35
C ILE A 31 -0.53 -4.36 10.14
N LEU A 32 -0.86 -3.14 10.54
CA LEU A 32 -2.03 -2.83 11.36
C LEU A 32 -3.11 -2.10 10.56
N PHE A 33 -2.73 -1.21 9.64
CA PHE A 33 -3.67 -0.33 8.96
C PHE A 33 -3.29 -0.08 7.51
N LEU A 34 -4.31 -0.05 6.64
CA LEU A 34 -4.20 0.27 5.22
C LEU A 34 -5.14 1.43 4.88
N HIS A 35 -4.59 2.52 4.36
CA HIS A 35 -5.37 3.68 3.93
C HIS A 35 -5.29 3.86 2.41
N HIS A 36 -6.40 3.61 1.72
CA HIS A 36 -6.54 3.92 0.30
C HIS A 36 -6.45 5.44 0.06
N ASN A 37 -5.35 5.91 -0.54
CA ASN A 37 -5.11 7.32 -0.86
C ASN A 37 -5.52 7.64 -2.30
N GLY A 38 -4.94 6.91 -3.26
CA GLY A 38 -5.03 7.23 -4.70
C GLY A 38 -6.18 6.55 -5.44
N LYS A 39 -6.80 5.54 -4.84
CA LYS A 39 -8.00 4.88 -5.37
C LYS A 39 -8.89 4.45 -4.20
N LYS A 40 -10.08 5.03 -4.11
CA LYS A 40 -11.08 4.64 -3.11
C LYS A 40 -11.86 3.42 -3.61
N LEU A 41 -12.31 2.59 -2.68
CA LEU A 41 -13.10 1.41 -2.96
C LEU A 41 -14.56 1.85 -3.11
N ILE A 42 -15.06 1.88 -4.36
CA ILE A 42 -16.39 2.38 -4.73
C ILE A 42 -17.13 1.26 -5.46
N GLY A 43 -18.39 1.00 -5.12
CA GLY A 43 -19.17 -0.10 -5.71
C GLY A 43 -19.62 0.12 -7.15
N GLU A 44 -19.47 1.32 -7.71
CA GLU A 44 -20.20 1.75 -8.91
C GLU A 44 -19.54 1.40 -10.27
N GLU A 45 -18.22 1.26 -10.36
CA GLU A 45 -17.51 1.15 -11.65
C GLU A 45 -16.86 -0.22 -11.93
N GLU A 46 -16.72 -0.60 -13.22
CA GLU A 46 -15.87 -1.73 -13.65
C GLU A 46 -14.41 -1.56 -13.20
N THR A 47 -13.96 -0.30 -13.05
CA THR A 47 -12.64 0.04 -12.50
C THR A 47 -12.49 -0.41 -11.04
N SER A 48 -13.59 -0.62 -10.30
CA SER A 48 -13.56 -1.18 -8.94
C SER A 48 -12.95 -2.58 -8.95
N LYS A 49 -13.17 -3.41 -9.98
CA LYS A 49 -12.60 -4.77 -10.03
C LYS A 49 -11.08 -4.80 -10.20
N THR A 50 -10.47 -3.69 -10.62
CA THR A 50 -9.02 -3.64 -10.82
C THR A 50 -8.31 -3.70 -9.47
N ARG A 51 -7.77 -4.87 -9.14
CA ARG A 51 -6.86 -5.07 -7.99
C ARG A 51 -5.71 -4.08 -8.06
N VAL A 52 -5.51 -3.33 -6.99
CA VAL A 52 -4.42 -2.36 -6.88
C VAL A 52 -3.33 -2.80 -5.93
N TRP A 53 -3.53 -3.83 -5.12
CA TRP A 53 -2.51 -4.38 -4.25
C TRP A 53 -1.87 -5.61 -4.88
N THR A 54 -0.79 -5.37 -5.62
CA THR A 54 0.07 -6.44 -6.15
C THR A 54 1.38 -6.56 -5.40
N HIS A 55 1.85 -5.47 -4.79
CA HIS A 55 3.11 -5.42 -4.07
C HIS A 55 3.01 -4.47 -2.87
N LEU A 56 3.77 -4.81 -1.83
CA LEU A 56 4.08 -3.94 -0.70
C LEU A 56 5.51 -3.42 -0.86
N GLN A 57 5.68 -2.10 -0.88
CA GLN A 57 6.99 -1.46 -0.84
C GLN A 57 7.28 -0.97 0.59
N SER A 58 8.27 -1.57 1.24
CA SER A 58 8.66 -1.30 2.63
C SER A 58 10.07 -0.73 2.72
N PHE A 59 10.28 0.17 3.68
CA PHE A 59 11.61 0.68 3.99
C PHE A 59 12.46 -0.41 4.67
N VAL A 60 13.73 -0.48 4.31
CA VAL A 60 14.68 -1.47 4.81
C VAL A 60 15.75 -0.77 5.63
N PHE A 61 15.98 -1.27 6.84
CA PHE A 61 17.14 -0.88 7.64
C PHE A 61 18.32 -1.79 7.29
N PRO A 62 19.56 -1.27 7.32
CA PRO A 62 20.75 -2.10 7.22
C PRO A 62 20.84 -3.04 8.42
N GLU A 63 21.57 -4.15 8.27
CA GLU A 63 21.62 -5.24 9.26
C GLU A 63 22.02 -4.75 10.66
N ASN A 64 22.97 -3.82 10.74
CA ASN A 64 23.45 -3.24 11.99
C ASN A 64 22.41 -2.35 12.70
N LEU A 65 21.32 -1.95 12.01
CA LEU A 65 20.26 -1.11 12.55
C LEU A 65 18.92 -1.85 12.68
N THR A 66 18.91 -3.18 12.62
CA THR A 66 17.68 -3.99 12.73
C THR A 66 17.07 -4.00 14.13
N SER A 67 17.89 -3.83 15.18
CA SER A 67 17.46 -3.76 16.58
C SER A 67 16.95 -2.36 16.95
N VAL A 68 15.68 -2.28 17.38
CA VAL A 68 15.04 -1.01 17.78
C VAL A 68 15.53 -0.53 19.14
N ASP A 69 15.78 -1.45 20.08
CA ASP A 69 16.01 -1.13 21.48
C ASP A 69 17.42 -0.61 21.75
N THR A 70 18.39 -1.01 20.93
CA THR A 70 19.81 -0.69 21.13
C THR A 70 20.27 0.51 20.29
N ASN A 71 19.66 0.76 19.12
CA ASN A 71 20.18 1.70 18.13
C ASN A 71 19.19 2.83 17.81
N ALA A 72 18.45 3.25 18.83
CA ALA A 72 17.33 4.17 18.69
C ALA A 72 17.69 5.48 17.95
N GLY A 73 18.75 6.17 18.40
CA GLY A 73 19.21 7.42 17.80
C GLY A 73 19.72 7.23 16.37
N GLU A 74 20.54 6.21 16.13
CA GLU A 74 21.10 5.89 14.81
C GLU A 74 20.01 5.53 13.79
N ARG A 75 18.98 4.79 14.22
CA ARG A 75 17.82 4.48 13.38
C ARG A 75 17.05 5.73 12.98
N TYR A 76 16.85 6.65 13.93
CA TYR A 76 16.19 7.92 13.65
C TYR A 76 17.00 8.74 12.63
N GLU A 77 18.30 8.89 12.85
CA GLU A 77 19.19 9.61 11.92
C GLU A 77 19.22 8.95 10.53
N TYR A 78 19.32 7.62 10.48
CA TYR A 78 19.27 6.87 9.23
C TYR A 78 17.95 7.10 8.48
N MET A 79 16.81 7.08 9.18
CA MET A 79 15.52 7.38 8.57
C MET A 79 15.45 8.81 8.05
N THR A 80 15.88 9.80 8.83
CA THR A 80 15.86 11.21 8.40
C THR A 80 16.60 11.43 7.08
N ASN A 81 17.69 10.69 6.87
CA ASN A 81 18.52 10.83 5.68
C ASN A 81 18.08 9.95 4.49
N ASN A 82 17.39 8.84 4.73
CA ASN A 82 17.15 7.81 3.70
C ASN A 82 15.68 7.47 3.44
N TYR A 83 14.77 7.74 4.38
CA TYR A 83 13.34 7.45 4.23
C TYR A 83 12.62 8.53 3.42
N HIS A 84 12.73 8.43 2.10
CA HIS A 84 12.10 9.37 1.15
C HIS A 84 10.92 8.73 0.44
N VAL A 85 9.70 9.17 0.73
CA VAL A 85 8.49 8.77 -0.02
C VAL A 85 8.17 9.86 -1.03
N ARG A 86 8.25 9.54 -2.32
CA ARG A 86 7.96 10.51 -3.39
C ARG A 86 6.49 10.50 -3.74
N ILE A 87 6.00 11.64 -4.22
CA ILE A 87 4.71 11.79 -4.88
C ILE A 87 4.99 12.07 -6.36
N PHE A 88 4.36 11.32 -7.25
CA PHE A 88 4.56 11.45 -8.69
C PHE A 88 3.26 11.13 -9.44
N GLY A 89 3.14 11.66 -10.66
CA GLY A 89 1.99 11.37 -11.52
C GLY A 89 1.97 9.91 -11.98
N GLY A 90 0.79 9.36 -12.28
CA GLY A 90 0.65 7.94 -12.62
C GLY A 90 1.41 7.49 -13.86
N GLY A 91 1.64 8.36 -14.85
CA GLY A 91 2.46 8.01 -16.02
C GLY A 91 1.95 6.75 -16.73
N ILE A 92 2.70 5.64 -16.65
CA ILE A 92 2.29 4.34 -17.24
C ILE A 92 1.07 3.71 -16.53
N PHE A 93 0.78 4.16 -15.31
CA PHE A 93 -0.38 3.80 -14.51
C PHE A 93 -1.55 4.74 -14.85
N ARG A 94 -2.06 4.66 -16.09
CA ARG A 94 -3.02 5.62 -16.68
C ARG A 94 -4.29 5.86 -15.86
N ASP A 95 -4.70 4.89 -15.06
CA ASP A 95 -5.91 4.97 -14.22
C ASP A 95 -5.68 5.74 -12.91
N PHE A 96 -4.45 6.21 -12.66
CA PHE A 96 -4.05 6.84 -11.40
C PHE A 96 -3.46 8.23 -11.65
N THR A 97 -4.01 9.23 -10.97
CA THR A 97 -3.53 10.61 -11.08
C THR A 97 -2.26 10.81 -10.26
N MET A 98 -2.15 10.15 -9.11
CA MET A 98 -1.00 10.24 -8.22
C MET A 98 -0.61 8.88 -7.63
N CYS A 99 0.69 8.68 -7.50
CA CYS A 99 1.33 7.52 -6.93
C CYS A 99 2.34 7.94 -5.84
N TYR A 100 2.57 7.05 -4.89
CA TYR A 100 3.47 7.23 -3.76
C TYR A 100 4.56 6.15 -3.74
N GLY A 101 5.75 6.48 -3.24
CA GLY A 101 6.86 5.54 -3.01
C GLY A 101 8.09 5.78 -3.89
N ASP A 102 9.00 4.80 -3.93
CA ASP A 102 10.11 4.75 -4.90
C ASP A 102 9.62 4.19 -6.23
N THR A 103 9.31 5.09 -7.17
CA THR A 103 8.76 4.74 -8.49
C THR A 103 9.61 3.75 -9.25
N ALA A 104 10.93 3.94 -9.27
CA ALA A 104 11.82 3.17 -10.14
C ALA A 104 12.24 1.83 -9.51
N MET A 105 11.92 1.60 -8.24
CA MET A 105 12.37 0.45 -7.45
C MET A 105 13.89 0.22 -7.56
N LYS A 106 14.66 1.32 -7.54
CA LYS A 106 16.13 1.29 -7.65
C LYS A 106 16.82 1.67 -6.34
N SER A 107 16.08 2.22 -5.38
CA SER A 107 16.63 2.56 -4.08
C SER A 107 17.01 1.28 -3.33
N GLU A 108 18.19 1.28 -2.72
CA GLU A 108 18.59 0.22 -1.78
C GLU A 108 17.80 0.27 -0.46
N HIS A 109 17.12 1.38 -0.18
CA HIS A 109 16.38 1.59 1.07
C HIS A 109 14.95 1.06 1.01
N TYR A 110 14.48 0.58 -0.15
CA TYR A 110 13.13 0.06 -0.31
C TYR A 110 13.16 -1.33 -0.92
N LYS A 111 12.34 -2.21 -0.35
CA LYS A 111 12.09 -3.56 -0.89
C LYS A 111 10.63 -3.66 -1.30
N THR A 112 10.39 -4.24 -2.47
CA THR A 112 9.07 -4.70 -2.88
C THR A 112 8.89 -6.17 -2.54
N THR A 113 7.77 -6.49 -1.91
CA THR A 113 7.32 -7.86 -1.59
C THR A 113 6.02 -8.11 -2.36
N SER A 114 5.87 -9.28 -2.97
CA SER A 114 4.63 -9.64 -3.63
C SER A 114 3.48 -9.65 -2.63
N TRP A 115 2.31 -9.16 -3.02
CA TRP A 115 1.13 -9.20 -2.16
C TRP A 115 0.67 -10.63 -1.88
N ASP A 116 0.88 -11.53 -2.84
CA ASP A 116 0.51 -12.95 -2.72
C ASP A 116 1.32 -13.70 -1.64
N ASP A 117 2.48 -13.15 -1.24
CA ASP A 117 3.33 -13.69 -0.18
C ASP A 117 2.87 -13.25 1.22
N LEU A 118 1.90 -12.33 1.30
CA LEU A 118 1.41 -11.79 2.56
C LEU A 118 0.23 -12.61 3.09
N PRO A 119 0.06 -12.70 4.43
CA PRO A 119 -1.01 -13.50 5.03
C PRO A 119 -2.43 -13.00 4.73
N PHE A 120 -2.56 -11.77 4.22
CA PHE A 120 -3.83 -11.10 3.89
C PHE A 120 -3.99 -10.85 2.39
N LYS A 121 -3.39 -11.71 1.55
CA LYS A 121 -3.44 -11.60 0.09
C LYS A 121 -4.86 -11.51 -0.51
N ASP A 122 -5.84 -12.07 0.18
CA ASP A 122 -7.27 -12.08 -0.19
C ASP A 122 -8.05 -10.86 0.32
N LEU A 123 -7.41 -9.96 1.08
CA LEU A 123 -8.10 -8.84 1.73
C LEU A 123 -8.75 -7.87 0.73
N GLU A 124 -8.04 -7.53 -0.34
CA GLU A 124 -8.59 -6.62 -1.36
C GLU A 124 -9.81 -7.22 -2.05
N ASP A 125 -9.77 -8.51 -2.36
CA ASP A 125 -10.89 -9.24 -2.98
C ASP A 125 -12.11 -9.23 -2.06
N ARG A 126 -11.91 -9.57 -0.78
CA ARG A 126 -13.00 -9.57 0.21
C ARG A 126 -13.63 -8.18 0.39
N LEU A 127 -12.82 -7.12 0.41
CA LEU A 127 -13.32 -5.75 0.51
C LEU A 127 -14.15 -5.37 -0.73
N HIS A 128 -13.71 -5.77 -1.93
CA HIS A 128 -14.49 -5.57 -3.15
C HIS A 128 -15.81 -6.33 -3.11
N ASP A 129 -15.80 -7.60 -2.71
CA ASP A 129 -17.01 -8.40 -2.57
C ASP A 129 -18.01 -7.73 -1.63
N PHE A 130 -17.55 -7.24 -0.46
CA PHE A 130 -18.42 -6.51 0.47
C PHE A 130 -19.00 -5.23 -0.14
N ALA A 131 -18.22 -4.46 -0.89
CA ALA A 131 -18.72 -3.25 -1.55
C ALA A 131 -19.74 -3.56 -2.66
N GLN A 132 -19.56 -4.64 -3.40
CA GLN A 132 -20.54 -5.10 -4.39
C GLN A 132 -21.83 -5.56 -3.72
N VAL A 133 -21.75 -6.35 -2.64
CA VAL A 133 -22.92 -6.75 -1.86
C VAL A 133 -23.66 -5.53 -1.32
N ALA A 134 -22.96 -4.58 -0.70
CA ALA A 134 -23.57 -3.36 -0.16
C ALA A 134 -24.35 -2.58 -1.25
N ARG A 135 -23.78 -2.47 -2.46
CA ARG A 135 -24.47 -1.85 -3.60
C ARG A 135 -25.76 -2.57 -3.98
N THR A 136 -25.77 -3.90 -3.97
CA THR A 136 -27.00 -4.66 -4.31
C THR A 136 -28.11 -4.44 -3.29
N LEU A 137 -27.77 -4.17 -2.03
CA LEU A 137 -28.72 -3.86 -0.97
C LEU A 137 -29.25 -2.42 -1.03
N ASP A 138 -28.45 -1.49 -1.54
CA ASP A 138 -28.82 -0.06 -1.67
C ASP A 138 -29.70 0.23 -2.90
N ARG A 139 -29.79 -0.72 -3.85
CA ARG A 139 -30.77 -0.62 -4.94
C ARG A 139 -32.17 -0.79 -4.36
N PRO A 140 -33.06 0.21 -4.44
CA PRO A 140 -34.46 0.01 -4.07
C PRO A 140 -35.01 -1.12 -4.93
N SER A 141 -35.88 -1.95 -4.35
CA SER A 141 -36.56 -2.99 -5.11
C SER A 141 -37.35 -2.32 -6.24
N ASP A 142 -36.88 -2.41 -7.48
CA ASP A 142 -37.68 -2.14 -8.69
C ASP A 142 -38.73 -3.25 -8.89
N ASN A 143 -39.45 -3.60 -7.82
CA ASN A 143 -40.55 -4.53 -7.81
C ASN A 143 -41.44 -4.28 -6.59
N GLN A 144 -42.26 -3.25 -6.66
CA GLN A 144 -43.67 -3.35 -6.28
C GLN A 144 -44.48 -2.19 -6.88
N LYS A 145 -45.18 -2.52 -7.98
CA LYS A 145 -46.25 -1.82 -8.72
C LYS A 145 -45.86 -0.90 -9.87
#